data_AF-A0A517QTE7-F1
#
_entry.id   AF-A0A517QTE7-F1
#
_cell.length_a   1.000
_cell.length_b   1.000
_cell.length_c   1.000
_cell.angle_alpha   90.00
_cell.angle_beta   90.00
_cell.angle_gamma   90.00
#
_symmetry.space_group_name_H-M   'P 1'
#
loop_
_entity.id
_entity.type
_entity.pdbx_description
1 polymer ?
#
loop_
_entity_poly.entity_id
_entity_poly.type
_entity_poly.pdbx_seq_one_letter_code
_entity_poly.pdbx_strand_id
1 'polypeptide(L)'
;MNEQHQHSKRSGIVNHFREWFYAKEVPYSLALTRIFVPLAMLFAVIPRWPNVREMYSSDGAPAPFWENYGMTDLLPIFSPEIAMGLYTAMVFLCLAVCVGWKTRLSLVALSALVAYFGLLDALGTLTKYTIFACHTFVLLSFSECGSVWSVDAWIKKRKSGEPVSLEAEIWPQRLIQLLIGFVYLGSAVTKTQTHGFFSGDQMFFWSLTNMNFHNPLGEWMTGFPASLVLFGYFAVIWESLFLFLVWKDPARRILLAFGILFHAMTFFMLGLLVFPLLFFAVYFVFLKESEAKRIGTFFQSLLPKSPQFAERISLAQITSWPAFGAILLGMSLFSIAAERKMDVYSENGPDGRIVLQPLSQEAVAEITQDDRSMAVEDQLFSIDMGTIVVGGYVINPRKTFQTGETVFIQARLIQPHSDVWVEYTLRDSENRVVAREGSIAPREDLRTTFKVPIGQDWPSGEYRLSVTVNTKPSLGRTVHIVNPSR
;
A
#
# COMPACT_ATOMS: atom_id res chain seq x y z
N MET A 1 -15.26 -63.89 -9.58
CA MET A 1 -14.82 -63.76 -8.18
C MET A 1 -13.31 -63.76 -8.21
N ASN A 2 -12.69 -62.66 -7.74
CA ASN A 2 -11.25 -62.38 -7.64
C ASN A 2 -10.51 -62.30 -9.00
N GLU A 3 -9.85 -61.22 -9.41
CA GLU A 3 -9.00 -60.28 -8.69
C GLU A 3 -9.15 -58.87 -9.30
N GLN A 4 -9.67 -57.92 -8.52
CA GLN A 4 -9.76 -56.51 -8.89
C GLN A 4 -9.14 -55.64 -7.78
N HIS A 5 -7.99 -56.09 -7.27
CA HIS A 5 -7.24 -55.42 -6.21
C HIS A 5 -5.76 -55.37 -6.56
N GLN A 6 -5.15 -54.19 -6.35
CA GLN A 6 -3.74 -53.81 -6.52
C GLN A 6 -3.38 -53.36 -7.95
N HIS A 7 -3.11 -52.08 -8.25
CA HIS A 7 -2.23 -51.15 -7.53
C HIS A 7 -2.80 -49.74 -7.46
N SER A 8 -3.29 -49.33 -6.28
CA SER A 8 -3.18 -47.94 -5.86
C SER A 8 -1.69 -47.68 -5.58
N LYS A 9 -0.93 -47.29 -6.61
CA LYS A 9 0.40 -46.73 -6.43
C LYS A 9 0.20 -45.47 -5.60
N ARG A 10 0.58 -45.51 -4.32
CA ARG A 10 0.74 -44.31 -3.49
C ARG A 10 1.55 -43.31 -4.32
N SER A 11 0.90 -42.28 -4.86
CA SER A 11 1.61 -41.21 -5.53
C SER A 11 2.53 -40.58 -4.48
N GLY A 12 3.84 -40.67 -4.71
CA GLY A 12 4.81 -40.05 -3.80
C GLY A 12 4.58 -38.54 -3.75
N ILE A 13 5.04 -37.89 -2.68
CA ILE A 13 4.97 -36.43 -2.49
C ILE A 13 5.48 -35.68 -3.73
N VAL A 14 6.52 -36.21 -4.40
CA VAL A 14 7.08 -35.67 -5.64
C VAL A 14 6.08 -35.65 -6.79
N ASN A 15 5.28 -36.71 -6.97
CA ASN A 15 4.27 -36.75 -8.03
C ASN A 15 3.14 -35.76 -7.74
N HIS A 16 2.70 -35.67 -6.49
CA HIS A 16 1.69 -34.69 -6.09
C HIS A 16 2.17 -33.26 -6.31
N PHE A 17 3.43 -32.96 -5.93
CA PHE A 17 4.04 -31.66 -6.20
C PHE A 17 4.12 -31.37 -7.70
N ARG A 18 4.54 -32.35 -8.51
CA ARG A 18 4.64 -32.20 -9.97
C ARG A 18 3.26 -31.94 -10.59
N GLU A 19 2.25 -32.69 -10.21
CA GLU A 19 0.86 -32.52 -10.67
C GLU A 19 0.31 -31.15 -10.27
N TRP A 20 0.56 -30.69 -9.05
CA TRP A 20 0.09 -29.39 -8.57
C TRP A 20 0.80 -28.20 -9.23
N PHE A 21 2.11 -28.30 -9.41
CA PHE A 21 2.94 -27.22 -9.91
C PHE A 21 2.90 -27.10 -11.44
N TYR A 22 2.91 -28.23 -12.15
CA TYR A 22 2.91 -28.30 -13.62
C TYR A 22 1.55 -28.71 -14.20
N ALA A 23 0.46 -28.52 -13.44
CA ALA A 23 -0.89 -28.67 -13.99
C ALA A 23 -1.06 -27.83 -15.27
N LYS A 24 -1.82 -28.36 -16.22
CA LYS A 24 -2.14 -27.67 -17.46
C LYS A 24 -3.54 -27.10 -17.37
N GLU A 25 -3.65 -25.80 -17.58
CA GLU A 25 -4.92 -25.08 -17.63
C GLU A 25 -4.86 -24.05 -18.76
N VAL A 26 -6.01 -23.56 -19.21
CA VAL A 26 -6.03 -22.37 -20.07
C VAL A 26 -5.68 -21.15 -19.22
N PRO A 27 -4.68 -20.31 -19.60
CA PRO A 27 -4.10 -19.30 -18.70
C PRO A 27 -4.97 -18.03 -18.58
N TYR A 28 -6.29 -18.17 -18.38
CA TYR A 28 -7.22 -17.06 -18.22
C TYR A 28 -6.88 -16.19 -17.00
N SER A 29 -6.55 -16.80 -15.86
CA SER A 29 -6.16 -16.10 -14.63
C SER A 29 -4.89 -15.27 -14.82
N LEU A 30 -3.89 -15.83 -15.52
CA LEU A 30 -2.67 -15.13 -15.90
C LEU A 30 -2.92 -14.01 -16.92
N ALA A 31 -3.85 -14.20 -17.86
CA ALA A 31 -4.23 -13.16 -18.81
C ALA A 31 -4.95 -11.98 -18.13
N LEU A 32 -5.86 -12.23 -17.18
CA LEU A 32 -6.44 -11.16 -16.35
C LEU A 32 -5.35 -10.42 -15.57
N THR A 33 -4.42 -11.15 -14.96
CA THR A 33 -3.29 -10.56 -14.22
C THR A 33 -2.43 -9.69 -15.14
N ARG A 34 -2.09 -10.18 -16.34
CA ARG A 34 -1.38 -9.44 -17.39
C ARG A 34 -2.12 -8.16 -17.80
N ILE A 35 -3.45 -8.15 -17.79
CA ILE A 35 -4.25 -6.97 -18.13
C ILE A 35 -4.27 -5.97 -16.97
N PHE A 36 -4.66 -6.42 -15.78
CA PHE A 36 -5.00 -5.52 -14.68
C PHE A 36 -3.81 -5.01 -13.89
N VAL A 37 -2.71 -5.76 -13.80
CA VAL A 37 -1.49 -5.32 -13.10
C VAL A 37 -0.87 -4.07 -13.75
N PRO A 38 -0.59 -4.04 -15.06
CA PRO A 38 -0.09 -2.82 -15.71
C PRO A 38 -1.14 -1.70 -15.74
N LEU A 39 -2.45 -2.00 -15.78
CA LEU A 39 -3.49 -0.98 -15.61
C LEU A 39 -3.41 -0.30 -14.24
N ALA A 40 -3.22 -1.06 -13.16
CA ALA A 40 -3.00 -0.51 -11.82
C ALA A 40 -1.71 0.32 -11.78
N MET A 41 -0.65 -0.12 -12.44
CA MET A 41 0.61 0.64 -12.55
C MET A 41 0.47 1.94 -13.33
N LEU A 42 -0.37 2.01 -14.37
CA LEU A 42 -0.61 3.25 -15.11
C LEU A 42 -1.19 4.36 -14.23
N PHE A 43 -1.95 4.01 -13.18
CA PHE A 43 -2.42 4.97 -12.16
C PHE A 43 -1.27 5.65 -11.41
N ALA A 44 -0.12 4.99 -11.30
CA ALA A 44 1.08 5.52 -10.68
C ALA A 44 2.01 6.22 -11.67
N VAL A 45 2.14 5.65 -12.88
CA VAL A 45 3.13 6.08 -13.87
C VAL A 45 2.66 7.30 -14.64
N ILE A 46 1.40 7.37 -15.05
CA ILE A 46 0.90 8.51 -15.85
C ILE A 46 1.00 9.84 -15.09
N PRO A 47 0.57 9.97 -13.82
CA PRO A 47 0.66 11.24 -13.10
C PRO A 47 2.09 11.73 -12.85
N ARG A 48 3.08 10.82 -12.87
CA ARG A 48 4.50 11.15 -12.70
C ARG A 48 5.17 11.56 -14.00
N TRP A 49 4.58 11.24 -15.15
CA TRP A 49 5.15 11.52 -16.46
C TRP A 49 5.56 12.99 -16.67
N PRO A 50 4.76 14.00 -16.24
CA PRO A 50 5.15 15.41 -16.38
C PRO A 50 6.36 15.81 -15.52
N ASN A 51 6.66 15.04 -14.48
CA ASN A 51 7.71 15.34 -13.49
C ASN A 51 8.94 14.42 -13.63
N VAL A 52 9.13 13.80 -14.82
CA VAL A 52 10.20 12.81 -15.01
C VAL A 52 11.58 13.44 -14.95
N ARG A 53 11.73 14.69 -15.43
CA ARG A 53 13.01 15.41 -15.39
C ARG A 53 13.46 15.60 -13.95
N GLU A 54 12.54 16.00 -13.08
CA GLU A 54 12.75 16.31 -11.67
C GLU A 54 13.01 15.06 -10.84
N MET A 55 12.25 13.98 -11.12
CA MET A 55 12.27 12.78 -10.31
C MET A 55 13.35 11.77 -10.72
N TYR A 56 13.76 11.73 -11.99
CA TYR A 56 14.49 10.57 -12.54
C TYR A 56 15.68 10.91 -13.44
N SER A 57 16.06 12.18 -13.56
CA SER A 57 17.14 12.60 -14.44
C SER A 57 18.26 13.36 -13.73
N SER A 58 19.38 13.56 -14.43
CA SER A 58 20.54 14.32 -13.95
C SER A 58 20.26 15.80 -13.70
N ASP A 59 19.17 16.34 -14.24
CA ASP A 59 18.75 17.73 -13.99
C ASP A 59 17.91 17.86 -12.71
N GLY A 60 17.41 16.74 -12.20
CA GLY A 60 16.54 16.67 -11.05
C GLY A 60 17.24 16.29 -9.76
N ALA A 61 16.46 15.84 -8.79
CA ALA A 61 16.92 15.30 -7.53
C ALA A 61 16.36 13.86 -7.36
N PRO A 62 16.82 12.90 -8.19
CA PRO A 62 16.48 11.51 -7.94
C PRO A 62 16.96 11.10 -6.55
N ALA A 63 16.30 10.10 -5.97
CA ALA A 63 16.64 9.57 -4.65
C ALA A 63 17.04 8.10 -4.79
N PRO A 64 18.25 7.79 -5.29
CA PRO A 64 18.59 6.42 -5.61
C PRO A 64 18.72 5.55 -4.38
N PHE A 65 18.03 4.41 -4.40
CA PHE A 65 17.97 3.48 -3.27
C PHE A 65 19.35 2.97 -2.85
N TRP A 66 20.29 2.83 -3.79
CA TRP A 66 21.64 2.33 -3.51
C TRP A 66 22.50 3.29 -2.69
N GLU A 67 22.19 4.59 -2.68
CA GLU A 67 22.89 5.57 -1.83
C GLU A 67 22.63 5.32 -0.35
N ASN A 68 21.42 4.85 0.00
CA ASN A 68 21.07 4.46 1.37
C ASN A 68 21.92 3.28 1.89
N TYR A 69 22.56 2.54 1.00
CA TYR A 69 23.44 1.41 1.32
C TYR A 69 24.93 1.75 1.11
N GLY A 70 25.26 3.03 0.90
CA GLY A 70 26.63 3.49 0.68
C GLY A 70 27.24 3.03 -0.65
N MET A 71 26.42 2.62 -1.62
CA MET A 71 26.87 2.21 -2.94
C MET A 71 26.73 3.37 -3.93
N THR A 72 27.71 4.27 -3.97
CA THR A 72 27.70 5.41 -4.90
C THR A 72 27.79 4.96 -6.36
N ASP A 73 27.06 5.62 -7.25
CA ASP A 73 27.12 5.42 -8.71
C ASP A 73 26.86 3.98 -9.20
N LEU A 74 26.05 3.19 -8.48
CA LEU A 74 25.76 1.80 -8.85
C LEU A 74 25.10 1.68 -10.23
N LEU A 75 24.14 2.56 -10.53
CA LEU A 75 23.47 2.65 -11.82
C LEU A 75 23.53 4.09 -12.33
N PRO A 76 23.58 4.29 -13.66
CA PRO A 76 23.65 5.62 -14.23
C PRO A 76 22.35 6.39 -13.95
N ILE A 77 22.49 7.68 -13.64
CA ILE A 77 21.41 8.65 -13.72
C ILE A 77 21.50 9.31 -15.10
N PHE A 78 20.47 9.13 -15.92
CA PHE A 78 20.49 9.60 -17.31
C PHE A 78 20.11 11.07 -17.47
N SER A 79 20.44 11.66 -18.63
CA SER A 79 19.97 13.00 -19.02
C SER A 79 18.43 13.06 -19.09
N PRO A 80 17.84 14.26 -19.00
CA PRO A 80 16.38 14.45 -19.10
C PRO A 80 15.76 13.78 -20.31
N GLU A 81 16.39 13.87 -21.48
CA GLU A 81 15.83 13.30 -22.71
C GLU A 81 15.80 11.78 -22.69
N ILE A 82 16.86 11.16 -22.18
CA ILE A 82 16.94 9.70 -22.07
C ILE A 82 15.95 9.23 -21.00
N ALA A 83 15.92 9.88 -19.83
CA ALA A 83 14.96 9.57 -18.78
C ALA A 83 13.52 9.69 -19.30
N MET A 84 13.20 10.77 -20.03
CA MET A 84 11.88 10.97 -20.61
C MET A 84 11.54 9.90 -21.65
N GLY A 85 12.45 9.64 -22.59
CA GLY A 85 12.26 8.59 -23.59
C GLY A 85 11.99 7.23 -22.96
N LEU A 86 12.80 6.81 -21.98
CA LEU A 86 12.65 5.55 -21.27
C LEU A 86 11.37 5.48 -20.44
N TYR A 87 10.96 6.57 -19.79
CA TYR A 87 9.73 6.60 -19.00
C TYR A 87 8.48 6.53 -19.88
N THR A 88 8.49 7.22 -21.04
CA THR A 88 7.44 7.05 -22.07
C THR A 88 7.42 5.63 -22.62
N ALA A 89 8.60 5.04 -22.83
CA ALA A 89 8.72 3.63 -23.22
C ALA A 89 8.03 2.73 -22.18
N MET A 90 8.22 2.99 -20.89
CA MET A 90 7.58 2.26 -19.79
C MET A 90 6.04 2.41 -19.84
N VAL A 91 5.50 3.61 -20.05
CA VAL A 91 4.05 3.84 -20.22
C VAL A 91 3.51 3.04 -21.41
N PHE A 92 4.17 3.11 -22.55
CA PHE A 92 3.80 2.35 -23.74
C PHE A 92 3.84 0.84 -23.46
N LEU A 93 4.88 0.35 -22.79
CA LEU A 93 5.03 -1.06 -22.46
C LEU A 93 3.94 -1.53 -21.49
N CYS A 94 3.51 -0.73 -20.52
CA CYS A 94 2.32 -1.02 -19.72
C CYS A 94 1.10 -1.26 -20.62
N LEU A 95 0.82 -0.36 -21.57
CA LEU A 95 -0.31 -0.49 -22.51
C LEU A 95 -0.15 -1.72 -23.43
N ALA A 96 1.05 -1.95 -23.96
CA ALA A 96 1.36 -3.10 -24.79
C ALA A 96 1.18 -4.42 -24.02
N VAL A 97 1.59 -4.46 -22.75
CA VAL A 97 1.32 -5.60 -21.86
C VAL A 97 -0.17 -5.72 -21.60
N CYS A 98 -0.94 -4.64 -21.38
CA CYS A 98 -2.40 -4.69 -21.19
C CYS A 98 -3.13 -5.34 -22.39
N VAL A 99 -2.73 -5.04 -23.61
CA VAL A 99 -3.34 -5.62 -24.82
C VAL A 99 -2.67 -6.93 -25.28
N GLY A 100 -1.55 -7.30 -24.66
CA GLY A 100 -0.78 -8.48 -25.00
C GLY A 100 -0.17 -8.40 -26.41
N TRP A 101 0.53 -7.30 -26.70
CA TRP A 101 1.28 -7.09 -27.93
C TRP A 101 2.78 -7.26 -27.67
N LYS A 102 3.40 -8.24 -28.33
CA LYS A 102 4.78 -8.70 -28.06
C LYS A 102 4.98 -9.05 -26.58
N THR A 103 3.99 -9.72 -25.99
CA THR A 103 3.77 -9.91 -24.56
C THR A 103 5.04 -10.21 -23.77
N ARG A 104 5.81 -11.24 -24.18
CA ARG A 104 7.03 -11.64 -23.46
C ARG A 104 8.11 -10.56 -23.47
N LEU A 105 8.39 -9.96 -24.64
CA LEU A 105 9.34 -8.86 -24.75
C LEU A 105 8.87 -7.65 -23.93
N SER A 106 7.60 -7.29 -24.09
CA SER A 106 7.01 -6.14 -23.42
C SER A 106 7.09 -6.30 -21.90
N LEU A 107 6.85 -7.50 -21.37
CA LEU A 107 7.01 -7.81 -19.95
C LEU A 107 8.46 -7.71 -19.46
N VAL A 108 9.43 -8.27 -20.21
CA VAL A 108 10.86 -8.19 -19.83
C VAL A 108 11.33 -6.74 -19.81
N ALA A 109 11.03 -5.98 -20.87
CA ALA A 109 11.40 -4.57 -20.95
C ALA A 109 10.69 -3.74 -19.87
N LEU A 110 9.40 -4.00 -19.62
CA LEU A 110 8.65 -3.33 -18.56
C LEU A 110 9.23 -3.63 -17.17
N SER A 111 9.58 -4.89 -16.87
CA SER A 111 10.24 -5.27 -15.63
C SER A 111 11.54 -4.50 -15.42
N ALA A 112 12.38 -4.41 -16.45
CA ALA A 112 13.66 -3.70 -16.36
C ALA A 112 13.45 -2.19 -16.09
N LEU A 113 12.51 -1.55 -16.78
CA LEU A 113 12.24 -0.12 -16.59
C LEU A 113 11.58 0.18 -15.24
N VAL A 114 10.62 -0.64 -14.81
CA VAL A 114 9.99 -0.48 -13.49
C VAL A 114 11.01 -0.70 -12.37
N ALA A 115 11.93 -1.67 -12.52
CA ALA A 115 13.02 -1.86 -11.58
C ALA A 115 13.97 -0.64 -11.57
N TYR A 116 14.41 -0.16 -12.73
CA TYR A 116 15.30 0.98 -12.85
C TYR A 116 14.72 2.26 -12.23
N PHE A 117 13.52 2.69 -12.65
CA PHE A 117 12.88 3.88 -12.08
C PHE A 117 12.47 3.70 -10.62
N GLY A 118 12.11 2.47 -10.21
CA GLY A 118 11.84 2.16 -8.81
C GLY A 118 13.08 2.26 -7.92
N LEU A 119 14.27 1.93 -8.45
CA LEU A 119 15.53 2.10 -7.72
C LEU A 119 16.01 3.56 -7.68
N LEU A 120 15.53 4.44 -8.57
CA LEU A 120 15.78 5.88 -8.52
C LEU A 120 14.84 6.66 -7.58
N ASP A 121 13.80 6.02 -7.06
CA ASP A 121 12.78 6.61 -6.20
C ASP A 121 12.69 5.85 -4.87
N ALA A 122 13.68 6.08 -4.00
CA ALA A 122 13.72 5.51 -2.66
C ALA A 122 12.49 5.88 -1.83
N LEU A 123 11.91 7.07 -2.01
CA LEU A 123 10.67 7.49 -1.34
C LEU A 123 9.49 6.62 -1.77
N GLY A 124 9.41 6.27 -3.06
CA GLY A 124 8.43 5.35 -3.61
C GLY A 124 8.43 3.97 -2.95
N THR A 125 9.55 3.55 -2.33
CA THR A 125 9.62 2.27 -1.61
C THR A 125 8.72 2.19 -0.38
N LEU A 126 8.27 3.32 0.18
CA LEU A 126 7.34 3.38 1.32
C LEU A 126 6.02 2.65 1.01
N THR A 127 5.59 2.67 -0.25
CA THR A 127 4.32 2.08 -0.69
C THR A 127 4.46 0.68 -1.31
N LYS A 128 5.70 0.19 -1.49
CA LYS A 128 6.09 -1.19 -1.89
C LYS A 128 5.45 -1.78 -3.16
N TYR A 129 4.62 -1.03 -3.90
CA TYR A 129 3.90 -1.58 -5.06
C TYR A 129 4.84 -1.83 -6.26
N THR A 130 5.90 -1.03 -6.42
CA THR A 130 6.85 -1.13 -7.55
C THR A 130 7.60 -2.46 -7.55
N ILE A 131 8.13 -2.87 -6.40
CA ILE A 131 8.87 -4.13 -6.27
C ILE A 131 7.95 -5.32 -6.53
N PHE A 132 6.73 -5.29 -6.03
CA PHE A 132 5.76 -6.37 -6.21
C PHE A 132 5.30 -6.48 -7.68
N ALA A 133 5.01 -5.34 -8.33
CA ALA A 133 4.70 -5.29 -9.76
C ALA A 133 5.86 -5.82 -10.60
N CYS A 134 7.10 -5.40 -10.31
CA CYS A 134 8.31 -5.86 -11.01
C CYS A 134 8.45 -7.40 -10.98
N HIS A 135 8.36 -8.01 -9.80
CA HIS A 135 8.43 -9.47 -9.67
C HIS A 135 7.28 -10.17 -10.41
N THR A 136 6.07 -9.61 -10.35
CA THR A 136 4.91 -10.13 -11.08
C THR A 136 5.14 -10.09 -12.60
N PHE A 137 5.69 -8.99 -13.14
CA PHE A 137 6.03 -8.88 -14.56
C PHE A 137 7.10 -9.88 -14.99
N VAL A 138 8.12 -10.10 -14.16
CA VAL A 138 9.17 -11.11 -14.41
C VAL A 138 8.53 -12.49 -14.50
N LEU A 139 7.71 -12.88 -13.52
CA LEU A 139 7.04 -14.19 -13.52
C LEU A 139 6.05 -14.35 -14.67
N LEU A 140 5.31 -13.30 -15.03
CA LEU A 140 4.44 -13.31 -16.21
C LEU A 140 5.23 -13.49 -17.51
N SER A 141 6.47 -12.98 -17.60
CA SER A 141 7.30 -13.11 -18.80
C SER A 141 7.68 -14.57 -19.12
N PHE A 142 7.75 -15.42 -18.09
CA PHE A 142 7.96 -16.87 -18.21
C PHE A 142 6.67 -17.65 -18.47
N SER A 143 5.52 -16.98 -18.50
CA SER A 143 4.22 -17.61 -18.68
C SER A 143 3.69 -17.50 -20.11
N GLU A 144 2.60 -18.23 -20.37
CA GLU A 144 1.81 -18.13 -21.60
C GLU A 144 0.62 -17.16 -21.44
N CYS A 145 0.72 -16.12 -20.61
CA CYS A 145 -0.34 -15.13 -20.37
C CYS A 145 -0.76 -14.32 -21.64
N GLY A 146 0.04 -14.43 -22.70
CA GLY A 146 -0.23 -13.86 -24.03
C GLY A 146 -0.91 -14.84 -24.99
N SER A 147 -1.25 -16.06 -24.60
CA SER A 147 -1.92 -17.04 -25.47
C SER A 147 -3.43 -16.86 -25.58
N VAL A 148 -4.03 -16.08 -24.66
CA VAL A 148 -5.45 -15.74 -24.65
C VAL A 148 -5.68 -14.25 -24.40
N TRP A 149 -6.75 -13.71 -24.99
CA TRP A 149 -7.17 -12.30 -24.85
C TRP A 149 -6.06 -11.27 -25.13
N SER A 150 -5.27 -11.53 -26.17
CA SER A 150 -4.12 -10.73 -26.54
C SER A 150 -4.08 -10.49 -28.05
N VAL A 151 -3.38 -9.43 -28.44
CA VAL A 151 -3.02 -9.16 -29.84
C VAL A 151 -2.16 -10.31 -30.41
N ASP A 152 -1.23 -10.85 -29.62
CA ASP A 152 -0.36 -11.95 -30.04
C ASP A 152 -1.16 -13.23 -30.39
N ALA A 153 -2.14 -13.60 -29.56
CA ALA A 153 -3.00 -14.76 -29.80
C ALA A 153 -3.89 -14.57 -31.03
N TRP A 154 -4.41 -13.36 -31.21
CA TRP A 154 -5.21 -13.00 -32.37
C TRP A 154 -4.42 -13.12 -33.69
N ILE A 155 -3.18 -12.62 -33.72
CA ILE A 155 -2.29 -12.74 -34.88
C ILE A 155 -1.95 -14.22 -35.14
N LYS A 156 -1.60 -14.97 -34.09
CA LYS A 156 -1.27 -16.40 -34.21
C LYS A 156 -2.43 -17.17 -34.84
N LYS A 157 -3.65 -16.97 -34.35
CA LYS A 157 -4.88 -17.59 -34.89
C LYS A 157 -5.11 -17.25 -36.36
N ARG A 158 -4.88 -15.99 -36.77
CA ARG A 158 -5.02 -15.58 -38.18
C ARG A 158 -3.98 -16.22 -39.10
N LYS A 159 -2.74 -16.41 -38.63
CA LYS A 159 -1.65 -17.00 -39.42
C LYS A 159 -1.74 -18.52 -39.54
N SER A 160 -2.09 -19.21 -38.45
CA SER A 160 -2.06 -20.68 -38.43
C SER A 160 -3.29 -21.31 -39.08
N GLY A 161 -4.47 -20.65 -39.06
CA GLY A 161 -5.73 -21.25 -39.53
C GLY A 161 -6.23 -22.45 -38.70
N GLU A 162 -5.35 -23.08 -37.93
CA GLU A 162 -5.61 -24.25 -37.10
C GLU A 162 -5.98 -23.92 -35.64
N PRO A 163 -6.70 -24.83 -34.95
CA PRO A 163 -6.97 -24.70 -33.52
C PRO A 163 -5.67 -24.75 -32.73
N VAL A 164 -5.25 -23.62 -32.15
CA VAL A 164 -4.09 -23.56 -31.25
C VAL A 164 -4.49 -24.15 -29.90
N SER A 165 -3.74 -25.15 -29.40
CA SER A 165 -3.90 -25.63 -28.01
C SER A 165 -3.72 -24.46 -27.05
N LEU A 166 -4.72 -24.24 -26.20
CA LEU A 166 -4.76 -23.12 -25.26
C LEU A 166 -4.21 -23.48 -23.87
N GLU A 167 -3.95 -24.76 -23.62
CA GLU A 167 -3.47 -25.24 -22.33
C GLU A 167 -1.97 -24.98 -22.19
N ALA A 168 -1.59 -24.42 -21.04
CA ALA A 168 -0.20 -24.17 -20.68
C ALA A 168 0.05 -24.62 -19.23
N GLU A 169 1.30 -24.93 -18.92
CA GLU A 169 1.70 -25.25 -17.54
C GLU A 169 1.55 -24.01 -16.65
N ILE A 170 0.92 -24.18 -15.49
CA ILE A 170 0.58 -23.07 -14.59
C ILE A 170 1.66 -22.78 -13.52
N TRP A 171 2.87 -23.33 -13.65
CA TRP A 171 3.93 -23.10 -12.69
C TRP A 171 4.25 -21.59 -12.46
N PRO A 172 4.18 -20.68 -13.47
CA PRO A 172 4.37 -19.26 -13.21
C PRO A 172 3.24 -18.67 -12.36
N GLN A 173 1.99 -19.15 -12.55
CA GLN A 173 0.86 -18.79 -11.72
C GLN A 173 1.08 -19.24 -10.28
N ARG A 174 1.58 -20.46 -10.07
CA ARG A 174 1.94 -20.97 -8.73
C ARG A 174 3.02 -20.12 -8.07
N LEU A 175 4.04 -19.70 -8.81
CA LEU A 175 5.08 -18.82 -8.27
C LEU A 175 4.54 -17.44 -7.90
N ILE A 176 3.62 -16.85 -8.67
CA ILE A 176 2.99 -15.57 -8.30
C ILE A 176 2.11 -15.76 -7.04
N GLN A 177 1.35 -16.86 -6.96
CA GLN A 177 0.57 -17.19 -5.76
C GLN A 177 1.45 -17.35 -4.52
N LEU A 178 2.60 -18.03 -4.66
CA LEU A 178 3.59 -18.18 -3.59
C LEU A 178 4.24 -16.85 -3.23
N LEU A 179 4.63 -16.02 -4.21
CA LEU A 179 5.15 -14.67 -3.99
C LEU A 179 4.19 -13.86 -3.12
N ILE A 180 2.89 -13.87 -3.44
CA ILE A 180 1.85 -13.19 -2.65
C ILE A 180 1.80 -13.75 -1.22
N GLY A 181 1.76 -15.08 -1.08
CA GLY A 181 1.70 -15.72 0.22
C GLY A 181 2.93 -15.44 1.09
N PHE A 182 4.13 -15.42 0.51
CA PHE A 182 5.37 -15.07 1.21
C PHE A 182 5.44 -13.59 1.56
N VAL A 183 4.95 -12.70 0.70
CA VAL A 183 4.85 -11.26 1.01
C VAL A 183 3.91 -11.02 2.19
N TYR A 184 2.75 -11.70 2.24
CA TYR A 184 1.88 -11.62 3.41
C TYR A 184 2.51 -12.21 4.66
N LEU A 185 3.14 -13.38 4.56
CA LEU A 185 3.80 -13.97 5.71
C LEU A 185 4.93 -13.07 6.23
N GLY A 186 5.78 -12.53 5.36
CA GLY A 186 6.83 -11.59 5.73
C GLY A 186 6.26 -10.31 6.35
N SER A 187 5.18 -9.78 5.79
CA SER A 187 4.43 -8.67 6.36
C SER A 187 3.94 -8.98 7.78
N ALA A 188 3.33 -10.14 8.00
CA ALA A 188 2.88 -10.56 9.32
C ALA A 188 4.04 -10.65 10.32
N VAL A 189 5.18 -11.23 9.92
CA VAL A 189 6.39 -11.31 10.76
C VAL A 189 6.87 -9.91 11.16
N THR A 190 6.97 -8.98 10.21
CA THR A 190 7.41 -7.61 10.53
C THR A 190 6.43 -6.89 11.46
N LYS A 191 5.12 -7.13 11.30
CA LYS A 191 4.08 -6.61 12.20
C LYS A 191 4.18 -7.21 13.59
N THR A 192 4.43 -8.53 13.71
CA THR A 192 4.64 -9.21 15.01
C THR A 192 5.81 -8.64 15.81
N GLN A 193 6.80 -8.07 15.14
CA GLN A 193 7.97 -7.44 15.76
C GLN A 193 7.74 -5.97 16.11
N THR A 194 6.60 -5.39 15.72
CA THR A 194 6.28 -3.97 15.90
C THR A 194 5.22 -3.81 16.98
N HIS A 195 5.64 -3.47 18.21
CA HIS A 195 4.72 -3.33 19.36
C HIS A 195 3.57 -2.34 19.07
N GLY A 196 3.89 -1.19 18.47
CA GLY A 196 2.93 -0.15 18.11
C GLY A 196 1.81 -0.61 17.16
N PHE A 197 1.99 -1.72 16.44
CA PHE A 197 0.98 -2.27 15.55
C PHE A 197 -0.16 -2.94 16.34
N PHE A 198 0.15 -3.69 17.40
CA PHE A 198 -0.88 -4.36 18.24
C PHE A 198 -1.45 -3.47 19.32
N SER A 199 -0.73 -2.44 19.76
CA SER A 199 -1.32 -1.42 20.62
C SER A 199 -2.28 -0.50 19.86
N GLY A 200 -2.33 -0.59 18.53
CA GLY A 200 -3.14 0.25 17.64
C GLY A 200 -2.56 1.65 17.41
N ASP A 201 -1.50 2.01 18.12
CA ASP A 201 -0.88 3.35 18.10
C ASP A 201 -0.34 3.72 16.72
N GLN A 202 0.32 2.77 16.05
CA GLN A 202 0.87 2.99 14.71
C GLN A 202 -0.23 3.22 13.67
N MET A 203 -1.31 2.43 13.71
CA MET A 203 -2.46 2.62 12.81
C MET A 203 -3.20 3.91 13.13
N PHE A 204 -3.35 4.24 14.41
CA PHE A 204 -3.94 5.50 14.85
C PHE A 204 -3.17 6.68 14.25
N PHE A 205 -1.85 6.69 14.40
CA PHE A 205 -1.00 7.73 13.85
C PHE A 205 -1.12 7.81 12.32
N TRP A 206 -0.96 6.69 11.61
CA TRP A 206 -1.07 6.69 10.16
C TRP A 206 -2.43 7.17 9.65
N SER A 207 -3.50 6.86 10.37
CA SER A 207 -4.86 7.32 10.05
C SER A 207 -5.06 8.82 10.25
N LEU A 208 -4.24 9.49 11.07
CA LEU A 208 -4.25 10.96 11.21
C LEU A 208 -3.34 11.67 10.20
N THR A 209 -2.41 10.95 9.57
CA THR A 209 -1.49 11.55 8.59
C THR A 209 -2.03 11.46 7.17
N ASN A 210 -1.71 12.48 6.37
CA ASN A 210 -1.91 12.45 4.91
C ASN A 210 -0.60 12.11 4.18
N MET A 211 0.26 11.29 4.79
CA MET A 211 1.61 10.97 4.28
C MET A 211 1.57 10.32 2.89
N ASN A 212 0.57 9.48 2.61
CA ASN A 212 0.41 8.85 1.29
C ASN A 212 -0.52 9.67 0.39
N PHE A 213 -1.76 9.83 0.84
CA PHE A 213 -2.79 10.62 0.20
C PHE A 213 -3.86 10.96 1.23
N HIS A 214 -4.72 11.92 0.90
CA HIS A 214 -5.89 12.20 1.72
C HIS A 214 -6.75 10.93 1.89
N ASN A 215 -7.12 10.63 3.13
CA ASN A 215 -7.88 9.44 3.46
C ASN A 215 -9.23 9.83 4.12
N PRO A 216 -10.37 9.35 3.61
CA PRO A 216 -11.68 9.82 4.07
C PRO A 216 -12.15 9.18 5.38
N LEU A 217 -11.60 8.01 5.76
CA LEU A 217 -12.07 7.27 6.94
C LEU A 217 -11.06 7.23 8.09
N GLY A 218 -9.78 7.56 7.89
CA GLY A 218 -8.77 7.42 8.94
C GLY A 218 -9.06 8.32 10.13
N GLU A 219 -9.31 9.62 9.91
CA GLU A 219 -9.66 10.55 10.99
C GLU A 219 -10.90 10.08 11.77
N TRP A 220 -11.94 9.62 11.09
CA TRP A 220 -13.15 9.09 11.74
C TRP A 220 -12.86 7.84 12.58
N MET A 221 -12.04 6.92 12.06
CA MET A 221 -11.65 5.68 12.73
C MET A 221 -10.83 5.93 14.00
N THR A 222 -10.14 7.06 14.10
CA THR A 222 -9.39 7.44 15.31
C THR A 222 -10.29 7.72 16.52
N GLY A 223 -11.59 8.01 16.27
CA GLY A 223 -12.62 8.07 17.31
C GLY A 223 -13.00 6.70 17.89
N PHE A 224 -12.59 5.61 17.25
CA PHE A 224 -12.87 4.23 17.67
C PHE A 224 -11.58 3.41 17.81
N PRO A 225 -10.60 3.85 18.62
CA PRO A 225 -9.24 3.32 18.59
C PRO A 225 -9.12 1.84 18.97
N ALA A 226 -10.03 1.31 19.77
CA ALA A 226 -10.08 -0.13 20.07
C ALA A 226 -10.32 -1.00 18.82
N SER A 227 -11.02 -0.46 17.81
CA SER A 227 -11.20 -1.16 16.53
C SER A 227 -9.88 -1.28 15.75
N LEU A 228 -8.98 -0.29 15.88
CA LEU A 228 -7.67 -0.33 15.25
C LEU A 228 -6.87 -1.50 15.81
N VAL A 229 -6.86 -1.69 17.13
CA VAL A 229 -6.24 -2.86 17.78
C VAL A 229 -6.76 -4.16 17.16
N LEU A 230 -8.09 -4.32 17.07
CA LEU A 230 -8.70 -5.51 16.48
C LEU A 230 -8.27 -5.71 15.02
N PHE A 231 -8.20 -4.65 14.22
CA PHE A 231 -7.72 -4.71 12.84
C PHE A 231 -6.25 -5.12 12.76
N GLY A 232 -5.41 -4.67 13.69
CA GLY A 232 -4.02 -5.11 13.78
C GLY A 232 -3.89 -6.63 13.97
N TYR A 233 -4.61 -7.18 14.95
CA TYR A 233 -4.64 -8.64 15.17
C TYR A 233 -5.24 -9.39 13.98
N PHE A 234 -6.35 -8.90 13.42
CA PHE A 234 -7.01 -9.51 12.27
C PHE A 234 -6.06 -9.57 11.06
N ALA A 235 -5.37 -8.46 10.76
CA ALA A 235 -4.41 -8.38 9.66
C ALA A 235 -3.32 -9.44 9.80
N VAL A 236 -2.69 -9.54 10.97
CA VAL A 236 -1.60 -10.50 11.22
C VAL A 236 -2.09 -11.95 11.14
N ILE A 237 -3.25 -12.26 11.72
CA ILE A 237 -3.82 -13.61 11.66
C ILE A 237 -4.14 -13.97 10.20
N TRP A 238 -4.82 -13.08 9.47
CA TRP A 238 -5.19 -13.32 8.09
C TRP A 238 -3.95 -13.47 7.18
N GLU A 239 -2.98 -12.55 7.29
CA GLU A 239 -1.73 -12.59 6.52
C GLU A 239 -0.94 -13.88 6.79
N SER A 240 -0.86 -14.32 8.05
CA SER A 240 -0.16 -15.56 8.44
C SER A 240 -0.86 -16.81 7.90
N LEU A 241 -2.19 -16.84 7.92
CA LEU A 241 -2.98 -18.00 7.46
C LEU A 241 -3.08 -18.09 5.94
N PHE A 242 -2.95 -16.95 5.23
CA PHE A 242 -3.19 -16.87 3.78
C PHE A 242 -2.37 -17.90 3.01
N LEU A 243 -1.04 -17.93 3.20
CA LEU A 243 -0.14 -18.83 2.47
C LEU A 243 -0.50 -20.32 2.64
N PHE A 244 -1.06 -20.72 3.78
CA PHE A 244 -1.35 -22.13 4.07
C PHE A 244 -2.76 -22.54 3.70
N LEU A 245 -3.73 -21.64 3.80
CA LEU A 245 -5.15 -21.96 3.67
C LEU A 245 -5.75 -21.57 2.32
N VAL A 246 -5.13 -20.66 1.55
CA VAL A 246 -5.65 -20.18 0.25
C VAL A 246 -5.80 -21.29 -0.80
N TRP A 247 -5.14 -22.44 -0.60
CA TRP A 247 -5.20 -23.58 -1.50
C TRP A 247 -6.51 -24.39 -1.38
N LYS A 248 -7.25 -24.25 -0.28
CA LYS A 248 -8.51 -24.97 -0.06
C LYS A 248 -9.67 -24.14 -0.59
N ASP A 249 -10.50 -24.71 -1.47
CA ASP A 249 -11.57 -23.97 -2.18
C ASP A 249 -12.46 -23.05 -1.32
N PRO A 250 -13.09 -23.50 -0.22
CA PRO A 250 -13.92 -22.61 0.59
C PRO A 250 -13.07 -21.53 1.29
N ALA A 251 -11.91 -21.90 1.83
CA ALA A 251 -11.01 -20.97 2.50
C ALA A 251 -10.44 -19.93 1.53
N ARG A 252 -10.12 -20.32 0.29
CA ARG A 252 -9.64 -19.43 -0.78
C ARG A 252 -10.58 -18.26 -0.97
N ARG A 253 -11.88 -18.54 -1.15
CA ARG A 253 -12.88 -17.49 -1.41
C ARG A 253 -13.00 -16.54 -0.24
N ILE A 254 -13.03 -17.06 0.99
CA ILE A 254 -13.10 -16.27 2.22
C ILE A 254 -11.84 -15.40 2.37
N LEU A 255 -10.65 -15.99 2.20
CA LEU A 255 -9.38 -15.29 2.33
C LEU A 255 -9.19 -14.22 1.25
N LEU A 256 -9.58 -14.48 0.00
CA LEU A 256 -9.55 -13.47 -1.05
C LEU A 256 -10.56 -12.35 -0.79
N ALA A 257 -11.76 -12.67 -0.30
CA ALA A 257 -12.75 -11.65 0.07
C ALA A 257 -12.24 -10.74 1.20
N PHE A 258 -11.65 -11.33 2.25
CA PHE A 258 -10.99 -10.57 3.30
C PHE A 258 -9.78 -9.78 2.79
N GLY A 259 -9.02 -10.34 1.86
CA GLY A 259 -7.92 -9.62 1.22
C GLY A 259 -8.39 -8.39 0.44
N ILE A 260 -9.47 -8.51 -0.33
CA ILE A 260 -10.07 -7.39 -1.05
C ILE A 260 -10.57 -6.34 -0.05
N LEU A 261 -11.28 -6.76 1.00
CA LEU A 261 -11.76 -5.84 2.04
C LEU A 261 -10.59 -5.17 2.78
N PHE A 262 -9.56 -5.91 3.14
CA PHE A 262 -8.36 -5.40 3.79
C PHE A 262 -7.69 -4.32 2.94
N HIS A 263 -7.40 -4.61 1.67
CA HIS A 263 -6.77 -3.65 0.77
C HIS A 263 -7.67 -2.43 0.52
N ALA A 264 -8.98 -2.61 0.36
CA ALA A 264 -9.92 -1.50 0.28
C ALA A 264 -9.89 -0.62 1.55
N MET A 265 -9.83 -1.23 2.74
CA MET A 265 -9.72 -0.48 3.99
C MET A 265 -8.40 0.30 4.08
N THR A 266 -7.28 -0.25 3.59
CA THR A 266 -6.02 0.51 3.55
C THR A 266 -6.07 1.71 2.60
N PHE A 267 -6.85 1.64 1.51
CA PHE A 267 -7.13 2.79 0.66
C PHE A 267 -7.88 3.88 1.47
N PHE A 268 -8.99 3.52 2.11
CA PHE A 268 -9.86 4.49 2.78
C PHE A 268 -9.30 5.02 4.11
N MET A 269 -8.49 4.23 4.83
CA MET A 269 -7.95 4.60 6.15
C MET A 269 -6.53 5.14 6.12
N LEU A 270 -5.71 4.74 5.14
CA LEU A 270 -4.26 5.06 5.09
C LEU A 270 -3.86 5.81 3.82
N GLY A 271 -4.79 6.05 2.89
CA GLY A 271 -4.53 6.76 1.63
C GLY A 271 -3.64 5.98 0.66
N LEU A 272 -3.54 4.64 0.79
CA LEU A 272 -2.77 3.83 -0.14
C LEU A 272 -3.54 3.68 -1.46
N LEU A 273 -3.17 4.45 -2.49
CA LEU A 273 -3.90 4.43 -3.77
C LEU A 273 -3.52 3.22 -4.64
N VAL A 274 -2.23 3.11 -5.00
CA VAL A 274 -1.76 2.16 -6.03
C VAL A 274 -1.67 0.74 -5.47
N PHE A 275 -1.25 0.58 -4.22
CA PHE A 275 -1.01 -0.72 -3.61
C PHE A 275 -2.28 -1.60 -3.57
N PRO A 276 -3.45 -1.11 -3.12
CA PRO A 276 -4.70 -1.87 -3.18
C PRO A 276 -5.12 -2.25 -4.60
N LEU A 277 -5.01 -1.32 -5.56
CA LEU A 277 -5.35 -1.58 -6.97
C LEU A 277 -4.49 -2.71 -7.55
N LEU A 278 -3.19 -2.70 -7.24
CA LEU A 278 -2.26 -3.75 -7.63
C LEU A 278 -2.64 -5.11 -7.03
N PHE A 279 -3.04 -5.14 -5.76
CA PHE A 279 -3.44 -6.37 -5.08
C PHE A 279 -4.77 -6.93 -5.58
N PHE A 280 -5.75 -6.07 -5.88
CA PHE A 280 -6.97 -6.49 -6.57
C PHE A 280 -6.63 -7.15 -7.92
N ALA A 281 -5.70 -6.58 -8.67
CA ALA A 281 -5.26 -7.12 -9.94
C ALA A 281 -4.53 -8.47 -9.81
N VAL A 282 -3.62 -8.63 -8.85
CA VAL A 282 -2.89 -9.91 -8.72
C VAL A 282 -3.73 -11.03 -8.12
N TYR A 283 -4.81 -10.73 -7.40
CA TYR A 283 -5.72 -11.79 -6.93
C TYR A 283 -6.37 -12.59 -8.05
N PHE A 284 -6.38 -12.09 -9.29
CA PHE A 284 -6.80 -12.88 -10.43
C PHE A 284 -6.01 -14.19 -10.58
N VAL A 285 -4.74 -14.26 -10.14
CA VAL A 285 -3.97 -15.52 -10.18
C VAL A 285 -4.56 -16.63 -9.30
N PHE A 286 -5.41 -16.31 -8.32
CA PHE A 286 -6.05 -17.32 -7.46
C PHE A 286 -7.39 -17.83 -8.00
N LEU A 287 -7.89 -17.28 -9.11
CA LEU A 287 -9.11 -17.77 -9.73
C LEU A 287 -8.87 -19.12 -10.40
N LYS A 288 -9.87 -20.00 -10.31
CA LYS A 288 -9.94 -21.20 -11.15
C LYS A 288 -10.17 -20.82 -12.61
N GLU A 289 -9.78 -21.69 -13.53
CA GLU A 289 -10.02 -21.51 -14.96
C GLU A 289 -11.49 -21.13 -15.26
N SER A 290 -12.46 -21.82 -14.67
CA SER A 290 -13.89 -21.55 -14.89
C SER A 290 -14.36 -20.20 -14.32
N GLU A 291 -13.77 -19.76 -13.21
CA GLU A 291 -14.05 -18.46 -12.58
C GLU A 291 -13.47 -17.33 -13.44
N ALA A 292 -12.21 -17.46 -13.87
CA ALA A 292 -11.54 -16.48 -14.72
C ALA A 292 -12.18 -16.39 -16.12
N LYS A 293 -12.58 -17.52 -16.72
CA LYS A 293 -13.28 -17.55 -18.00
C LYS A 293 -14.59 -16.77 -17.97
N ARG A 294 -15.39 -16.91 -16.90
CA ARG A 294 -16.65 -16.17 -16.73
C ARG A 294 -16.42 -14.66 -16.70
N ILE A 295 -15.41 -14.21 -15.95
CA ILE A 295 -15.03 -12.80 -15.88
C ILE A 295 -14.58 -12.29 -17.25
N GLY A 296 -13.74 -13.05 -17.96
CA GLY A 296 -13.31 -12.67 -19.30
C GLY A 296 -14.46 -12.59 -20.31
N THR A 297 -15.40 -13.54 -20.28
CA THR A 297 -16.59 -13.47 -21.14
C THR A 297 -17.48 -12.27 -20.83
N PHE A 298 -17.56 -11.88 -19.55
CA PHE A 298 -18.27 -10.67 -19.15
C PHE A 298 -17.61 -9.42 -19.74
N PHE A 299 -16.29 -9.25 -19.60
CA PHE A 299 -15.58 -8.11 -20.21
C PHE A 299 -15.66 -8.11 -21.74
N GLN A 300 -15.57 -9.27 -22.38
CA GLN A 300 -15.76 -9.37 -23.83
C GLN A 300 -17.17 -8.97 -24.28
N SER A 301 -18.18 -9.20 -23.45
CA SER A 301 -19.55 -8.80 -23.75
C SER A 301 -19.74 -7.27 -23.74
N LEU A 302 -18.89 -6.54 -23.00
CA LEU A 302 -18.89 -5.08 -22.95
C LEU A 302 -18.20 -4.44 -24.17
N LEU A 303 -17.38 -5.19 -24.90
CA LEU A 303 -16.70 -4.69 -26.09
C LEU A 303 -17.66 -4.64 -27.29
N PRO A 304 -17.65 -3.55 -28.09
CA PRO A 304 -18.49 -3.44 -29.26
C PRO A 304 -18.18 -4.56 -30.26
N LYS A 305 -19.18 -5.40 -30.56
CA LYS A 305 -19.05 -6.55 -31.48
C LYS A 305 -18.98 -6.16 -32.96
N SER A 306 -18.73 -4.89 -33.29
CA SER A 306 -18.81 -4.41 -34.67
C SER A 306 -17.69 -5.03 -35.53
N PRO A 307 -18.01 -5.92 -36.49
CA PRO A 307 -17.02 -6.54 -37.35
C PRO A 307 -16.33 -5.51 -38.27
N GLN A 308 -17.01 -4.41 -38.55
CA GLN A 308 -16.57 -3.39 -39.51
C GLN A 308 -15.36 -2.57 -39.02
N PHE A 309 -15.17 -2.44 -37.71
CA PHE A 309 -14.03 -1.66 -37.18
C PHE A 309 -12.71 -2.45 -37.27
N ALA A 310 -12.77 -3.78 -37.13
CA ALA A 310 -11.60 -4.66 -37.17
C ALA A 310 -11.11 -4.98 -38.61
N GLU A 311 -11.99 -4.86 -39.62
CA GLU A 311 -11.63 -5.10 -41.03
C GLU A 311 -11.06 -3.87 -41.74
N ARG A 312 -11.38 -2.64 -41.29
CA ARG A 312 -10.95 -1.40 -41.97
C ARG A 312 -9.50 -0.99 -41.74
N ILE A 313 -8.86 -1.48 -40.68
CA ILE A 313 -7.45 -1.21 -40.40
C ILE A 313 -6.67 -2.46 -40.79
N SER A 314 -5.65 -2.32 -41.64
CA SER A 314 -4.64 -3.36 -41.89
C SER A 314 -3.77 -3.56 -40.64
N LEU A 315 -4.40 -4.00 -39.56
CA LEU A 315 -3.80 -4.29 -38.26
C LEU A 315 -2.65 -5.30 -38.37
N ALA A 316 -2.62 -6.10 -39.45
CA ALA A 316 -1.51 -7.00 -39.75
C ALA A 316 -0.18 -6.24 -39.95
N GLN A 317 -0.19 -5.04 -40.54
CA GLN A 317 1.01 -4.21 -40.71
C GLN A 317 1.42 -3.55 -39.40
N ILE A 318 0.45 -3.02 -38.64
CA ILE A 318 0.66 -2.33 -37.37
C ILE A 318 1.17 -3.30 -36.29
N THR A 319 0.88 -4.59 -36.39
CA THR A 319 1.28 -5.59 -35.37
C THR A 319 2.65 -6.24 -35.61
N SER A 320 3.35 -5.82 -36.68
CA SER A 320 4.68 -6.32 -37.03
C SER A 320 5.76 -5.88 -36.02
N TRP A 321 6.91 -6.56 -36.03
CA TRP A 321 8.08 -6.17 -35.23
C TRP A 321 8.59 -4.75 -35.57
N PRO A 322 8.75 -4.38 -36.85
CA PRO A 322 9.12 -3.02 -37.23
C PRO A 322 8.11 -1.98 -36.74
N ALA A 323 6.80 -2.27 -36.84
CA ALA A 323 5.77 -1.34 -36.37
C ALA A 323 5.82 -1.14 -34.85
N PHE A 324 6.02 -2.21 -34.06
CA PHE A 324 6.21 -2.09 -32.60
C PHE A 324 7.40 -1.18 -32.26
N GLY A 325 8.56 -1.43 -32.88
CA GLY A 325 9.76 -0.61 -32.67
C GLY A 325 9.57 0.84 -33.12
N ALA A 326 8.92 1.07 -34.27
CA ALA A 326 8.67 2.40 -34.80
C ALA A 326 7.71 3.20 -33.92
N ILE A 327 6.63 2.59 -33.39
CA ILE A 327 5.72 3.26 -32.47
C ILE A 327 6.42 3.58 -31.15
N LEU A 328 7.17 2.63 -30.58
CA LEU A 328 7.92 2.84 -29.34
C LEU A 328 8.92 3.99 -29.48
N LEU A 329 9.73 3.97 -30.54
CA LEU A 329 10.70 5.03 -30.84
C LEU A 329 9.99 6.36 -31.11
N GLY A 330 8.94 6.35 -31.92
CA GLY A 330 8.16 7.54 -32.26
C GLY A 330 7.53 8.20 -31.03
N MET A 331 6.95 7.42 -30.11
CA MET A 331 6.41 7.93 -28.85
C MET A 331 7.50 8.49 -27.95
N SER A 332 8.64 7.82 -27.85
CA SER A 332 9.77 8.29 -27.04
C SER A 332 10.33 9.62 -27.57
N LEU A 333 10.55 9.73 -28.89
CA LEU A 333 11.00 10.97 -29.53
C LEU A 333 9.96 12.09 -29.42
N PHE A 334 8.68 11.76 -29.59
CA PHE A 334 7.59 12.71 -29.40
C PHE A 334 7.57 13.24 -27.96
N SER A 335 7.77 12.39 -26.95
CA SER A 335 7.81 12.85 -25.55
C SER A 335 8.95 13.82 -25.27
N ILE A 336 10.14 13.58 -25.83
CA ILE A 336 11.28 14.49 -25.71
C ILE A 336 10.97 15.83 -26.38
N ALA A 337 10.38 15.80 -27.58
CA ALA A 337 9.99 17.02 -28.28
C ALA A 337 8.87 17.79 -27.55
N ALA A 338 7.92 17.08 -26.95
CA ALA A 338 6.83 17.66 -26.18
C ALA A 338 7.36 18.32 -24.89
N GLU A 339 8.25 17.64 -24.16
CA GLU A 339 8.89 18.19 -22.95
C GLU A 339 9.69 19.46 -23.25
N ARG A 340 10.53 19.43 -24.29
CA ARG A 340 11.26 20.62 -24.74
C ARG A 340 10.35 21.77 -25.15
N LYS A 341 9.18 21.47 -25.72
CA LYS A 341 8.20 22.49 -26.10
C LYS A 341 7.44 23.05 -24.89
N MET A 342 7.22 22.24 -23.86
CA MET A 342 6.65 22.73 -22.60
C MET A 342 7.59 23.72 -21.92
N ASP A 343 8.90 23.55 -22.11
CA ASP A 343 9.97 24.46 -21.65
C ASP A 343 9.73 24.98 -20.22
N VAL A 344 9.42 24.04 -19.31
CA VAL A 344 8.99 24.34 -17.93
C VAL A 344 10.01 25.23 -17.21
N TYR A 345 11.29 25.08 -17.57
CA TYR A 345 12.42 25.81 -17.01
C TYR A 345 12.87 27.01 -17.85
N SER A 346 12.11 27.37 -18.90
CA SER A 346 12.43 28.43 -19.87
C SER A 346 13.86 28.34 -20.42
N GLU A 347 14.40 27.13 -20.62
CA GLU A 347 15.76 26.92 -21.14
C GLU A 347 15.93 27.54 -22.54
N ASN A 348 14.85 27.56 -23.32
CA ASN A 348 14.82 28.13 -24.66
C ASN A 348 14.18 29.53 -24.71
N GLY A 349 13.83 30.09 -23.55
CA GLY A 349 13.30 31.44 -23.41
C GLY A 349 14.37 32.52 -23.71
N PRO A 350 13.96 33.75 -24.02
CA PRO A 350 14.89 34.86 -24.30
C PRO A 350 15.80 35.20 -23.10
N ASP A 351 15.33 34.92 -21.89
CA ASP A 351 16.04 35.15 -20.63
C ASP A 351 16.93 33.96 -20.21
N GLY A 352 16.89 32.85 -20.97
CA GLY A 352 17.58 31.60 -20.64
C GLY A 352 16.96 30.84 -19.47
N ARG A 353 17.63 29.74 -19.07
CA ARG A 353 17.18 28.85 -17.97
C ARG A 353 16.85 29.65 -16.71
N ILE A 354 15.66 29.41 -16.15
CA ILE A 354 15.24 30.00 -14.87
C ILE A 354 16.29 29.65 -13.81
N VAL A 355 16.94 30.69 -13.29
CA VAL A 355 17.94 30.55 -12.23
C VAL A 355 17.21 30.44 -10.90
N LEU A 356 17.48 29.37 -10.15
CA LEU A 356 17.01 29.26 -8.77
C LEU A 356 17.52 30.45 -7.97
N GLN A 357 16.60 31.18 -7.36
CA GLN A 357 16.96 32.25 -6.44
C GLN A 357 17.51 31.62 -5.17
N PRO A 358 18.70 32.01 -4.70
CA PRO A 358 19.19 31.54 -3.40
C PRO A 358 18.17 31.89 -2.33
N LEU A 359 17.85 30.93 -1.47
CA LEU A 359 17.03 31.17 -0.29
C LEU A 359 17.68 32.27 0.57
N SER A 360 16.86 33.10 1.23
CA SER A 360 17.40 34.09 2.17
C SER A 360 18.14 33.38 3.30
N GLN A 361 19.11 34.04 3.93
CA GLN A 361 19.85 33.42 5.05
C GLN A 361 18.91 33.02 6.18
N GLU A 362 17.82 33.77 6.39
CA GLU A 362 16.78 33.44 7.35
C GLU A 362 16.04 32.15 6.97
N ALA A 363 15.65 31.99 5.70
CA ALA A 363 14.98 30.77 5.24
C ALA A 363 15.91 29.55 5.29
N VAL A 364 17.20 29.72 4.95
CA VAL A 364 18.19 28.66 5.13
C VAL A 364 18.32 28.28 6.60
N ALA A 365 18.50 29.25 7.49
CA ALA A 365 18.60 29.02 8.93
C ALA A 365 17.33 28.40 9.53
N GLU A 366 16.16 28.65 8.95
CA GLU A 366 14.89 28.04 9.32
C GLU A 366 14.81 26.57 8.87
N ILE A 367 15.20 26.25 7.64
CA ILE A 367 15.13 24.88 7.09
C ILE A 367 16.27 24.00 7.61
N THR A 368 17.43 24.58 7.92
CA THR A 368 18.58 23.87 8.51
C THR A 368 18.60 23.92 10.02
N GLN A 369 17.65 24.61 10.65
CA GLN A 369 17.45 24.49 12.08
C GLN A 369 17.14 23.03 12.38
N ASP A 370 17.87 22.43 13.31
CA ASP A 370 17.47 21.14 13.88
C ASP A 370 15.99 21.20 14.24
N ASP A 371 15.25 20.12 13.95
CA ASP A 371 13.82 20.02 14.26
C ASP A 371 13.56 20.63 15.64
N ARG A 372 12.85 21.76 15.66
CA ARG A 372 12.54 22.43 16.93
C ARG A 372 11.85 21.40 17.80
N SER A 373 12.41 21.14 18.98
CA SER A 373 11.79 20.23 19.92
C SER A 373 10.36 20.69 20.14
N MET A 374 9.37 19.84 19.81
CA MET A 374 7.97 20.14 20.02
C MET A 374 7.79 20.65 21.45
N ALA A 375 7.12 21.80 21.60
CA ALA A 375 6.90 22.37 22.92
C ALA A 375 6.22 21.29 23.78
N VAL A 376 6.68 21.14 25.02
CA VAL A 376 6.21 20.06 25.90
C VAL A 376 4.68 20.10 26.09
N GLU A 377 4.09 21.30 26.07
CA GLU A 377 2.63 21.47 26.08
C GLU A 377 1.92 20.90 24.83
N ASP A 378 2.57 20.95 23.66
CA ASP A 378 2.03 20.43 22.39
C ASP A 378 2.23 18.91 22.25
N GLN A 379 3.02 18.29 23.12
CA GLN A 379 3.22 16.84 23.11
C GLN A 379 1.97 16.08 23.59
N LEU A 380 1.03 16.74 24.29
CA LEU A 380 -0.22 16.13 24.72
C LEU A 380 -1.31 16.31 23.65
N PHE A 381 -1.66 15.22 22.97
CA PHE A 381 -2.70 15.20 21.94
C PHE A 381 -4.11 15.30 22.52
N SER A 382 -4.44 14.45 23.49
CA SER A 382 -5.79 14.37 24.06
C SER A 382 -5.79 13.83 25.48
N ILE A 383 -6.88 14.12 26.20
CA ILE A 383 -7.23 13.49 27.48
C ILE A 383 -8.61 12.86 27.33
N ASP A 384 -8.65 11.54 27.50
CA ASP A 384 -9.87 10.75 27.54
C ASP A 384 -10.15 10.26 28.96
N MET A 385 -11.41 10.24 29.36
CA MET A 385 -11.83 9.77 30.69
C MET A 385 -13.03 8.83 30.55
N GLY A 386 -12.99 7.69 31.23
CA GLY A 386 -14.07 6.71 31.17
C GLY A 386 -13.94 5.67 32.27
N THR A 387 -14.69 4.58 32.17
CA THR A 387 -14.66 3.49 33.17
C THR A 387 -14.37 2.13 32.57
N ILE A 388 -14.25 2.05 31.26
CA ILE A 388 -13.98 0.83 30.52
C ILE A 388 -12.75 1.05 29.64
N VAL A 389 -11.78 0.16 29.79
CA VAL A 389 -10.58 0.11 28.95
C VAL A 389 -10.62 -1.18 28.12
N VAL A 390 -10.47 -1.07 26.81
CA VAL A 390 -10.39 -2.20 25.86
C VAL A 390 -9.21 -1.98 24.93
N GLY A 391 -8.35 -3.00 24.80
CA GLY A 391 -7.14 -2.90 23.96
C GLY A 391 -6.18 -1.80 24.42
N GLY A 392 -6.25 -1.40 25.70
CA GLY A 392 -5.47 -0.29 26.24
C GLY A 392 -6.05 1.10 25.94
N TYR A 393 -7.25 1.22 25.37
CA TYR A 393 -7.95 2.48 25.12
C TYR A 393 -9.18 2.65 26.00
N VAL A 394 -9.43 3.88 26.43
CA VAL A 394 -10.72 4.25 27.04
C VAL A 394 -11.78 4.33 25.95
N ILE A 395 -12.84 3.50 26.03
CA ILE A 395 -13.85 3.38 24.95
C ILE A 395 -15.24 3.96 25.30
N ASN A 396 -15.44 4.40 26.53
CA ASN A 396 -16.69 4.99 27.00
C ASN A 396 -16.45 6.41 27.55
N PRO A 397 -16.00 7.36 26.70
CA PRO A 397 -15.65 8.69 27.16
C PRO A 397 -16.85 9.35 27.84
N ARG A 398 -16.71 9.71 29.12
CA ARG A 398 -17.73 10.42 29.88
C ARG A 398 -17.13 11.40 30.86
N LYS A 399 -17.91 12.41 31.23
CA LYS A 399 -17.51 13.45 32.19
C LYS A 399 -18.15 13.27 33.57
N THR A 400 -19.17 12.43 33.68
CA THR A 400 -19.92 12.20 34.92
C THR A 400 -19.64 10.81 35.45
N PHE A 401 -19.29 10.74 36.73
CA PHE A 401 -18.94 9.49 37.41
C PHE A 401 -19.65 9.41 38.76
N GLN A 402 -19.93 8.19 39.19
CA GLN A 402 -20.55 7.94 40.49
C GLN A 402 -19.48 7.67 41.55
N THR A 403 -19.79 8.08 42.78
CA THR A 403 -19.01 7.70 43.95
C THR A 403 -18.86 6.17 44.03
N GLY A 404 -17.64 5.68 44.24
CA GLY A 404 -17.32 4.24 44.24
C GLY A 404 -16.93 3.66 42.88
N GLU A 405 -17.08 4.41 41.78
CA GLU A 405 -16.55 4.00 40.47
C GLU A 405 -15.03 4.15 40.39
N THR A 406 -14.42 3.45 39.43
CA THR A 406 -13.03 3.70 39.04
C THR A 406 -13.00 4.44 37.70
N VAL A 407 -12.39 5.61 37.69
CA VAL A 407 -12.14 6.40 36.48
C VAL A 407 -10.79 6.03 35.89
N PHE A 408 -10.76 5.78 34.60
CA PHE A 408 -9.53 5.71 33.83
C PHE A 408 -9.31 7.06 33.15
N ILE A 409 -8.14 7.67 33.40
CA ILE A 409 -7.70 8.91 32.77
C ILE A 409 -6.58 8.54 31.81
N GLN A 410 -6.78 8.76 30.52
CA GLN A 410 -5.80 8.44 29.49
C GLN A 410 -5.30 9.72 28.83
N ALA A 411 -4.01 10.00 28.98
CA ALA A 411 -3.30 11.04 28.28
C ALA A 411 -2.66 10.45 27.02
N ARG A 412 -2.96 10.99 25.84
CA ARG A 412 -2.35 10.57 24.56
C ARG A 412 -1.29 11.57 24.13
N LEU A 413 -0.18 11.07 23.63
CA LEU A 413 0.99 11.85 23.24
C LEU A 413 1.17 11.88 21.71
N ILE A 414 1.79 12.94 21.21
CA ILE A 414 2.17 13.08 19.79
C ILE A 414 3.66 12.72 19.64
N GLN A 415 4.00 11.92 18.63
CA GLN A 415 5.38 11.68 18.23
C GLN A 415 5.93 12.76 17.30
N PRO A 416 7.23 13.09 17.38
CA PRO A 416 8.21 12.56 18.34
C PRO A 416 8.13 13.27 19.71
N HIS A 417 8.32 12.51 20.81
CA HIS A 417 8.57 13.08 22.15
C HIS A 417 9.72 12.33 22.85
N SER A 418 10.40 12.99 23.78
CA SER A 418 11.38 12.34 24.66
C SER A 418 10.66 11.49 25.71
N ASP A 419 11.42 10.81 26.57
CA ASP A 419 10.83 10.26 27.79
C ASP A 419 10.27 11.44 28.61
N VAL A 420 8.99 11.39 28.96
CA VAL A 420 8.30 12.50 29.62
C VAL A 420 7.58 12.07 30.89
N TRP A 421 7.56 12.93 31.89
CA TRP A 421 6.75 12.75 33.09
C TRP A 421 5.33 13.27 32.83
N VAL A 422 4.35 12.36 32.78
CA VAL A 422 2.93 12.70 32.65
C VAL A 422 2.30 12.60 34.02
N GLU A 423 1.61 13.64 34.45
CA GLU A 423 0.97 13.68 35.77
C GLU A 423 -0.44 14.24 35.65
N TYR A 424 -1.40 13.59 36.29
CA TYR A 424 -2.72 14.17 36.50
C TYR A 424 -2.85 14.76 37.91
N THR A 425 -3.60 15.85 38.01
CA THR A 425 -4.05 16.44 39.26
C THR A 425 -5.54 16.70 39.17
N LEU A 426 -6.30 16.12 40.10
CA LEU A 426 -7.74 16.36 40.24
C LEU A 426 -7.99 17.27 41.44
N ARG A 427 -8.75 18.34 41.20
CA ARG A 427 -9.11 19.34 42.22
C ARG A 427 -10.62 19.42 42.41
N ASP A 428 -11.07 19.62 43.64
CA ASP A 428 -12.49 19.86 43.93
C ASP A 428 -12.92 21.31 43.62
N SER A 429 -14.17 21.65 43.93
CA SER A 429 -14.75 22.99 43.74
C SER A 429 -14.09 24.06 44.61
N GLU A 430 -13.42 23.69 45.70
CA GLU A 430 -12.63 24.55 46.57
C GLU A 430 -11.15 24.63 46.13
N ASN A 431 -10.82 24.08 44.95
CA ASN A 431 -9.48 24.01 44.37
C ASN A 431 -8.46 23.18 45.17
N ARG A 432 -8.93 22.33 46.09
CA ARG A 432 -8.10 21.41 46.88
C ARG A 432 -7.75 20.18 46.04
N VAL A 433 -6.51 19.70 46.12
CA VAL A 433 -6.08 18.49 45.40
C VAL A 433 -6.65 17.26 46.12
N VAL A 434 -7.52 16.52 45.43
CA VAL A 434 -8.15 15.30 45.96
C VAL A 434 -7.46 14.03 45.48
N ALA A 435 -6.83 14.07 44.30
CA ALA A 435 -6.04 12.98 43.76
C ALA A 435 -4.93 13.53 42.86
N ARG A 436 -3.76 12.90 42.91
CA ARG A 436 -2.59 13.25 42.10
C ARG A 436 -1.71 12.02 41.94
N GLU A 437 -1.29 11.74 40.72
CA GLU A 437 -0.37 10.65 40.39
C GLU A 437 0.32 10.98 39.06
N GLY A 438 1.56 10.53 38.92
CA GLY A 438 2.31 10.67 37.68
C GLY A 438 3.09 9.41 37.35
N SER A 439 3.43 9.28 36.07
CA SER A 439 4.21 8.18 35.52
C SER A 439 5.11 8.72 34.42
N ILE A 440 6.23 8.04 34.21
CA ILE A 440 7.06 8.25 33.02
C ILE A 440 6.33 7.60 31.84
N ALA A 441 6.21 8.34 30.74
CA ALA A 441 5.87 7.84 29.42
C ALA A 441 7.18 7.76 28.60
N PRO A 442 7.70 6.55 28.34
CA PRO A 442 8.82 6.36 27.44
C PRO A 442 8.54 6.93 26.05
N ARG A 443 9.58 7.34 25.32
CA ARG A 443 9.46 7.88 23.94
C ARG A 443 8.71 7.00 22.95
N GLU A 444 8.67 5.69 23.19
CA GLU A 444 7.95 4.71 22.37
C GLU A 444 6.44 4.63 22.68
N ASP A 445 6.00 5.13 23.84
CA ASP A 445 4.62 5.03 24.30
C ASP A 445 3.82 6.27 23.92
N LEU A 446 2.79 6.08 23.09
CA LEU A 446 1.90 7.17 22.68
C LEU A 446 0.78 7.49 23.70
N ARG A 447 0.79 6.85 24.87
CA ARG A 447 -0.25 7.06 25.87
C ARG A 447 0.16 6.64 27.28
N THR A 448 -0.39 7.32 28.28
CA THR A 448 -0.31 6.96 29.69
C THR A 448 -1.73 6.86 30.26
N THR A 449 -2.01 5.79 31.00
CA THR A 449 -3.34 5.56 31.58
C THR A 449 -3.26 5.44 33.09
N PHE A 450 -4.02 6.28 33.79
CA PHE A 450 -4.13 6.30 35.24
C PHE A 450 -5.45 5.70 35.70
N LYS A 451 -5.44 5.04 36.84
CA LYS A 451 -6.62 4.39 37.44
C LYS A 451 -6.97 5.08 38.75
N VAL A 452 -8.06 5.84 38.76
CA VAL A 452 -8.47 6.70 39.88
C VAL A 452 -9.75 6.17 40.52
N PRO A 453 -9.68 5.50 41.69
CA PRO A 453 -10.88 5.13 42.42
C PRO A 453 -11.54 6.39 43.03
N ILE A 454 -12.82 6.61 42.75
CA ILE A 454 -13.60 7.70 43.38
C ILE A 454 -14.00 7.23 44.79
N GLY A 455 -13.40 7.84 45.81
CA GLY A 455 -13.68 7.52 47.21
C GLY A 455 -15.15 7.76 47.58
N GLN A 456 -15.67 6.95 48.51
CA GLN A 456 -17.05 7.07 49.02
C GLN A 456 -17.33 8.41 49.71
N ASP A 457 -16.27 9.03 50.21
CA ASP A 457 -16.22 10.30 50.93
C ASP A 457 -16.14 11.53 50.00
N TRP A 458 -15.95 11.33 48.68
CA TRP A 458 -15.84 12.44 47.74
C TRP A 458 -17.20 13.15 47.58
N PRO A 459 -17.29 14.46 47.89
CA PRO A 459 -18.53 15.21 47.74
C PRO A 459 -19.02 15.20 46.29
N SER A 460 -20.35 15.15 46.10
CA SER A 460 -20.94 15.43 44.79
C SER A 460 -20.57 16.85 44.36
N GLY A 461 -20.16 17.03 43.11
CA GLY A 461 -19.79 18.35 42.61
C GLY A 461 -18.98 18.33 41.34
N GLU A 462 -18.51 19.52 40.98
CA GLU A 462 -17.59 19.73 39.87
C GLU A 462 -16.15 19.63 40.35
N TYR A 463 -15.35 18.85 39.63
CA TYR A 463 -13.93 18.65 39.83
C TYR A 463 -13.19 19.11 38.57
N ARG A 464 -11.98 19.65 38.74
CA ARG A 464 -11.10 20.04 37.65
C ARG A 464 -9.96 19.05 37.54
N LEU A 465 -9.94 18.31 36.43
CA LEU A 465 -8.79 17.52 36.01
C LEU A 465 -7.81 18.43 35.26
N SER A 466 -6.55 18.36 35.63
CA SER A 466 -5.44 18.93 34.88
C SER A 466 -4.41 17.83 34.62
N VAL A 467 -3.90 17.75 33.40
CA VAL A 467 -2.74 16.92 33.07
C VAL A 467 -1.57 17.85 32.76
N THR A 468 -0.40 17.47 33.25
CA THR A 468 0.86 18.16 33.00
C THR A 468 1.84 17.21 32.35
N VAL A 469 2.70 17.73 31.48
CA VAL A 469 3.82 17.02 30.88
C VAL A 469 5.09 17.75 31.29
N ASN A 470 6.04 17.04 31.91
CA ASN A 470 7.24 17.61 32.56
C ASN A 470 6.94 18.87 33.38
N THR A 471 5.91 18.80 34.24
CA THR A 471 5.45 19.89 35.13
C THR A 471 4.82 21.10 34.45
N LYS A 472 4.77 21.16 33.11
CA LYS A 472 4.07 22.21 32.38
C LYS A 472 2.59 21.86 32.24
N PRO A 473 1.66 22.77 32.59
CA PRO A 473 0.25 22.55 32.38
C PRO A 473 -0.05 22.52 30.87
N SER A 474 -0.72 21.46 30.42
CA SER A 474 -1.05 21.28 29.01
C SER A 474 -2.55 21.37 28.78
N LEU A 475 -3.34 20.46 29.37
CA LEU A 475 -4.78 20.38 29.11
C LEU A 475 -5.60 20.12 30.38
N GLY A 476 -6.74 20.80 30.49
CA GLY A 476 -7.69 20.66 31.58
C GLY A 476 -9.05 20.15 31.12
N ARG A 477 -9.75 19.39 31.97
CA ARG A 477 -11.11 18.91 31.75
C ARG A 477 -11.94 19.05 33.02
N THR A 478 -13.22 19.37 32.86
CA THR A 478 -14.19 19.31 33.96
C THR A 478 -14.71 17.88 34.12
N VAL A 479 -14.80 17.43 35.37
CA VAL A 479 -15.32 16.13 35.79
C VAL A 479 -16.45 16.36 36.79
N HIS A 480 -17.58 15.67 36.63
CA HIS A 480 -18.69 15.74 37.57
C HIS A 480 -18.77 14.43 38.35
N ILE A 481 -18.84 14.55 39.68
CA ILE A 481 -19.00 13.39 40.55
C ILE A 481 -20.36 13.49 41.21
N VAL A 482 -21.13 12.40 41.14
CA VAL A 482 -22.47 12.31 41.71
C VAL A 482 -22.53 11.17 42.71
N ASN A 483 -23.03 11.47 43.92
CA ASN A 483 -23.30 10.46 44.91
C ASN A 483 -24.72 9.90 44.68
N PRO A 484 -24.87 8.60 44.35
CA PRO A 484 -26.19 8.01 44.07
C PRO A 484 -27.11 7.94 45.30
N SER A 485 -26.59 8.17 46.51
CA SER A 485 -27.32 8.09 47.77
C SER A 485 -27.94 9.40 48.25
N ARG A 486 -27.87 10.48 47.46
CA ARG A 486 -28.39 11.81 47.82
C ARG A 486 -29.21 12.46 46.71
#